data_AF-A0A3D3ZJ41-F1
#
_entry.id   AF-A0A3D3ZJ41-F1
#
_cell.length_a   1.000
_cell.length_b   1.000
_cell.length_c   1.000
_cell.angle_alpha   90.00
_cell.angle_beta   90.00
_cell.angle_gamma   90.00
#
_symmetry.space_group_name_H-M   'P 1'
#
loop_
_entity.id
_entity.type
_entity.pdbx_description
1 polymer ?
#
loop_
_entity_poly.entity_id
_entity_poly.type
_entity_poly.pdbx_seq_one_letter_code
_entity_poly.pdbx_strand_id
1 'polypeptide(L)'
;MPSPIRILAVDVGTGTQDILFFESGKTIENCFKMVVPSPTVIIAERIKRATEQGQPLLLTGITMGGGPCHWAARDHALAGFPVAVTPQAGRTFDDDLSMVEQMGFEIIDEDEATHRAENPTLVHIELQDFNAHAIINA
;
A
#
# COMPACT_ATOMS: atom_id res chain seq x y z
N MET A 1 24.16 5.64 33.45
CA MET A 1 24.54 5.78 32.03
C MET A 1 23.36 6.42 31.29
N PRO A 2 23.58 7.24 30.25
CA PRO A 2 22.47 7.69 29.42
C PRO A 2 21.73 6.48 28.82
N SER A 3 20.43 6.62 28.62
CA SER A 3 19.65 5.60 27.90
C SER A 3 20.21 5.42 26.49
N PRO A 4 20.27 4.18 25.97
CA PRO A 4 20.74 3.95 24.61
C PRO A 4 19.82 4.64 23.61
N ILE A 5 20.41 5.24 22.57
CA ILE A 5 19.69 5.79 21.42
C ILE A 5 19.09 4.63 20.62
N ARG A 6 17.81 4.73 20.27
CA ARG A 6 17.10 3.73 19.46
C ARG A 6 16.57 4.38 18.20
N ILE A 7 16.82 3.75 17.06
CA ILE A 7 16.40 4.23 15.74
C ILE A 7 15.74 3.07 15.01
N LEU A 8 14.57 3.32 14.42
CA LEU A 8 13.96 2.43 13.45
C LEU A 8 14.24 3.00 12.06
N ALA A 9 15.08 2.33 11.28
CA ALA A 9 15.32 2.66 9.88
C ALA A 9 14.54 1.69 9.01
N VAL A 10 13.84 2.23 8.00
CA VAL A 10 13.00 1.47 7.08
C VAL A 10 13.33 1.89 5.66
N ASP A 11 13.68 0.92 4.82
CA ASP A 11 13.92 1.09 3.40
C ASP A 11 12.90 0.26 2.63
N VAL A 12 12.06 0.92 1.82
CA VAL A 12 10.96 0.28 1.10
C VAL A 12 11.33 0.21 -0.38
N GLY A 13 11.59 -1.01 -0.84
CA GLY A 13 11.78 -1.31 -2.25
C GLY A 13 10.51 -1.85 -2.91
N THR A 14 10.62 -2.15 -4.20
CA THR A 14 9.50 -2.68 -4.99
C THR A 14 9.02 -4.07 -4.55
N GLY A 15 9.90 -4.90 -3.99
CA GLY A 15 9.57 -6.28 -3.59
C GLY A 15 9.73 -6.57 -2.10
N THR A 16 10.68 -5.89 -1.44
CA THR A 16 10.98 -6.06 -0.03
C THR A 16 11.00 -4.72 0.68
N GLN A 17 10.80 -4.75 1.99
CA GLN A 17 11.18 -3.68 2.88
C GLN A 17 12.21 -4.22 3.89
N ASP A 18 13.29 -3.47 4.06
CA ASP A 18 14.35 -3.73 5.02
C ASP A 18 14.10 -2.85 6.26
N ILE A 19 13.93 -3.49 7.42
CA ILE A 19 13.69 -2.80 8.70
C ILE A 19 14.86 -3.09 9.63
N LEU A 20 15.52 -2.04 10.13
CA LEU A 20 16.58 -2.12 11.13
C LEU A 20 16.15 -1.39 12.41
N PHE A 21 16.12 -2.11 13.53
CA PHE A 21 16.01 -1.52 14.86
C PHE A 21 17.40 -1.41 15.48
N PHE A 22 17.99 -0.24 15.32
CA PHE A 22 19.32 0.10 15.83
C PHE A 22 19.25 0.50 17.30
N GLU A 23 20.23 0.04 18.10
CA GLU A 23 20.41 0.48 19.48
C GLU A 23 21.90 0.80 19.74
N SER A 24 22.19 2.02 20.19
CA SER A 24 23.57 2.46 20.45
C SER A 24 24.23 1.61 21.53
N GLY A 25 25.52 1.29 21.35
CA GLY A 25 26.28 0.46 22.28
C GLY A 25 26.27 -1.04 21.95
N LYS A 26 25.45 -1.46 20.99
CA LYS A 26 25.56 -2.76 20.32
C LYS A 26 26.39 -2.63 19.04
N THR A 27 27.05 -3.70 18.63
CA THR A 27 27.54 -3.79 17.24
C THR A 27 26.34 -3.92 16.30
N ILE A 28 26.49 -3.46 15.05
CA ILE A 28 25.36 -3.40 14.11
C ILE A 28 24.79 -4.79 13.81
N GLU A 29 25.63 -5.83 13.80
CA GLU A 29 25.25 -7.23 13.59
C GLU A 29 24.39 -7.79 14.74
N ASN A 30 24.46 -7.16 15.92
CA ASN A 30 23.65 -7.51 17.08
C ASN A 30 22.35 -6.66 17.18
N CYS A 31 22.09 -5.79 16.21
CA CYS A 31 20.82 -5.09 16.08
C CYS A 31 19.80 -5.96 15.35
N PHE A 32 18.50 -5.76 15.62
CA PHE A 32 17.46 -6.52 14.95
C PHE A 32 17.29 -6.02 13.52
N LYS A 33 17.40 -6.93 12.55
CA LYS A 33 17.10 -6.68 11.13
C LYS A 33 16.02 -7.63 10.65
N MET A 34 15.07 -7.10 9.89
CA MET A 34 14.04 -7.87 9.18
C MET A 34 14.06 -7.50 7.70
N VAL A 35 13.88 -8.50 6.84
CA VAL A 35 13.62 -8.33 5.40
C VAL A 35 12.29 -9.01 5.12
N VAL A 36 11.28 -8.22 4.82
CA VAL A 36 9.89 -8.69 4.66
C VAL A 36 9.30 -8.18 3.35
N PRO A 37 8.17 -8.72 2.85
CA PRO A 37 7.55 -8.20 1.63
C PRO A 37 7.25 -6.71 1.72
N SER A 38 7.45 -5.98 0.62
CA SER A 38 7.07 -4.57 0.55
C SER A 38 5.55 -4.39 0.62
N PRO A 39 5.05 -3.21 1.00
CA PRO A 39 3.63 -2.88 0.96
C PRO A 39 3.01 -3.10 -0.42
N THR A 40 3.75 -2.80 -1.50
CA THR A 40 3.31 -3.04 -2.87
C THR A 40 3.00 -4.52 -3.14
N VAL A 41 3.84 -5.45 -2.64
CA VAL A 41 3.62 -6.90 -2.75
C VAL A 41 2.41 -7.33 -1.92
N ILE A 42 2.31 -6.85 -0.68
CA ILE A 42 1.20 -7.18 0.23
C ILE A 42 -0.13 -6.73 -0.37
N ILE A 43 -0.20 -5.51 -0.92
CA ILE A 43 -1.39 -4.98 -1.57
C ILE A 43 -1.69 -5.77 -2.85
N ALA A 44 -0.69 -6.12 -3.65
CA ALA A 44 -0.89 -6.93 -4.85
C ALA A 44 -1.55 -8.29 -4.52
N GLU A 45 -1.15 -8.95 -3.44
CA GLU A 45 -1.79 -10.20 -2.98
C GLU A 45 -3.24 -9.98 -2.56
N ARG A 46 -3.56 -8.87 -1.86
CA ARG A 46 -4.94 -8.53 -1.50
C ARG A 46 -5.80 -8.29 -2.73
N ILE A 47 -5.28 -7.55 -3.72
CA ILE A 47 -5.97 -7.30 -4.99
C ILE A 47 -6.24 -8.60 -5.73
N LYS A 48 -5.23 -9.49 -5.85
CA LYS A 48 -5.40 -10.79 -6.51
C LYS A 48 -6.51 -11.63 -5.88
N ARG A 49 -6.59 -11.66 -4.55
CA ARG A 49 -7.68 -12.35 -3.83
C ARG A 49 -9.05 -11.73 -4.14
N ALA A 50 -9.14 -10.39 -4.22
CA ALA A 50 -10.37 -9.72 -4.62
C ALA A 50 -10.76 -10.07 -6.07
N THR A 51 -9.79 -10.13 -6.99
CA THR A 51 -10.00 -10.57 -8.38
C THR A 51 -10.52 -12.00 -8.44
N GLU A 52 -9.91 -12.93 -7.69
CA GLU A 52 -10.35 -14.33 -7.62
C GLU A 52 -11.79 -14.48 -7.11
N GLN A 53 -12.23 -13.54 -6.25
CA GLN A 53 -13.57 -13.50 -5.68
C GLN A 53 -14.55 -12.62 -6.48
N GLY A 54 -14.09 -11.95 -7.54
CA GLY A 54 -14.87 -11.01 -8.35
C GLY A 54 -15.41 -9.81 -7.57
N GLN A 55 -14.70 -9.39 -6.53
CA GLN A 55 -15.12 -8.29 -5.66
C GLN A 55 -14.59 -6.95 -6.18
N PRO A 56 -15.41 -5.87 -6.17
CA PRO A 56 -14.94 -4.55 -6.55
C PRO A 56 -13.90 -4.00 -5.56
N LEU A 57 -12.99 -3.18 -6.05
CA LEU A 57 -11.97 -2.51 -5.26
C LEU A 57 -12.35 -1.06 -4.97
N LEU A 58 -12.06 -0.64 -3.74
CA LEU A 58 -11.92 0.76 -3.36
C LEU A 58 -10.48 0.98 -2.90
N LEU A 59 -9.76 1.89 -3.58
CA LEU A 59 -8.37 2.21 -3.31
C LEU A 59 -8.28 3.66 -2.78
N THR A 60 -7.88 3.82 -1.53
CA THR A 60 -7.74 5.16 -0.89
C THR A 60 -6.33 5.32 -0.34
N GLY A 61 -6.06 6.41 0.39
CA GLY A 61 -4.78 6.67 1.01
C GLY A 61 -3.91 7.59 0.15
N ILE A 62 -2.62 7.32 0.11
CA ILE A 62 -1.64 8.23 -0.49
C ILE A 62 -0.88 7.59 -1.66
N THR A 63 -0.15 8.41 -2.39
CA THR A 63 0.78 7.96 -3.42
C THR A 63 1.85 7.07 -2.79
N MET A 64 2.07 5.91 -3.38
CA MET A 64 3.08 4.94 -2.99
C MET A 64 3.81 4.38 -4.21
N GLY A 65 4.77 3.47 -4.02
CA GLY A 65 5.36 2.72 -5.12
C GLY A 65 4.30 1.91 -5.91
N GLY A 66 4.33 2.00 -7.24
CA GLY A 66 3.38 1.28 -8.11
C GLY A 66 3.66 -0.22 -8.21
N GLY A 67 4.75 -0.61 -8.88
CA GLY A 67 5.27 -1.99 -8.93
C GLY A 67 4.20 -3.12 -8.93
N PRO A 68 4.30 -4.09 -8.01
CA PRO A 68 3.34 -5.19 -7.90
C PRO A 68 1.87 -4.79 -7.74
N CYS A 69 1.55 -3.76 -6.94
CA CYS A 69 0.15 -3.38 -6.71
C CYS A 69 -0.45 -2.70 -7.95
N HIS A 70 0.34 -1.92 -8.69
CA HIS A 70 -0.04 -1.37 -9.98
C HIS A 70 -0.42 -2.48 -10.97
N TRP A 71 0.44 -3.48 -11.15
CA TRP A 71 0.15 -4.57 -12.09
C TRP A 71 -1.11 -5.33 -11.68
N ALA A 72 -1.26 -5.63 -10.39
CA ALA A 72 -2.43 -6.33 -9.88
C ALA A 72 -3.73 -5.53 -10.07
N ALA A 73 -3.72 -4.22 -9.79
CA ALA A 73 -4.89 -3.35 -9.97
C ALA A 73 -5.29 -3.23 -11.44
N ARG A 74 -4.31 -3.08 -12.34
CA ARG A 74 -4.54 -3.08 -13.79
C ARG A 74 -5.14 -4.40 -14.25
N ASP A 75 -4.58 -5.54 -13.80
CA ASP A 75 -5.09 -6.86 -14.18
C ASP A 75 -6.52 -7.10 -13.63
N HIS A 76 -6.85 -6.54 -12.46
CA HIS A 76 -8.21 -6.54 -11.90
C HIS A 76 -9.20 -5.79 -12.79
N ALA A 77 -8.84 -4.58 -13.25
CA ALA A 77 -9.66 -3.82 -14.18
C ALA A 77 -9.80 -4.51 -15.55
N LEU A 78 -8.72 -5.10 -16.07
CA LEU A 78 -8.75 -5.88 -17.32
C LEU A 78 -9.61 -7.14 -17.22
N ALA A 79 -9.79 -7.70 -16.02
CA ALA A 79 -10.75 -8.79 -15.76
C ALA A 79 -12.22 -8.31 -15.74
N GLY A 80 -12.47 -7.01 -15.88
CA GLY A 80 -13.80 -6.40 -15.94
C GLY A 80 -14.40 -6.05 -14.59
N PHE A 81 -13.61 -6.09 -13.51
CA PHE A 81 -14.09 -5.75 -12.16
C PHE A 81 -13.87 -4.26 -11.84
N PRO A 82 -14.80 -3.61 -11.11
CA PRO A 82 -14.70 -2.18 -10.80
C PRO A 82 -13.51 -1.86 -9.89
N VAL A 83 -12.78 -0.79 -10.23
CA VAL A 83 -11.73 -0.19 -9.39
C VAL A 83 -12.07 1.27 -9.19
N ALA A 84 -12.52 1.63 -7.98
CA ALA A 84 -12.65 3.03 -7.58
C ALA A 84 -11.39 3.48 -6.83
N VAL A 85 -10.92 4.69 -7.10
CA VAL A 85 -9.68 5.22 -6.49
C VAL A 85 -9.78 6.71 -6.20
N THR A 86 -9.24 7.16 -5.06
CA THR A 86 -9.13 8.60 -4.79
C THR A 86 -7.94 9.23 -5.50
N PRO A 87 -7.97 10.53 -5.88
CA PRO A 87 -6.89 11.18 -6.61
C PRO A 87 -5.49 10.98 -6.05
N GLN A 88 -5.33 10.99 -4.72
CA GLN A 88 -4.01 10.85 -4.09
C GLN A 88 -3.48 9.41 -4.20
N ALA A 89 -4.34 8.42 -3.99
CA ALA A 89 -4.04 7.01 -4.20
C ALA A 89 -3.79 6.70 -5.68
N GLY A 90 -4.55 7.34 -6.58
CA GLY A 90 -4.48 7.20 -8.03
C GLY A 90 -3.09 7.47 -8.60
N ARG A 91 -2.37 8.43 -8.01
CA ARG A 91 -0.99 8.76 -8.40
C ARG A 91 0.03 7.65 -8.16
N THR A 92 -0.33 6.59 -7.44
CA THR A 92 0.46 5.35 -7.37
C THR A 92 0.55 4.67 -8.74
N PHE A 93 -0.46 4.88 -9.59
CA PHE A 93 -0.59 4.20 -10.87
C PHE A 93 -0.04 5.03 -12.04
N ASP A 94 -0.32 6.33 -12.04
CA ASP A 94 0.25 7.30 -12.98
C ASP A 94 0.14 8.71 -12.38
N ASP A 95 1.12 9.58 -12.64
CA ASP A 95 1.07 10.98 -12.17
C ASP A 95 -0.07 11.77 -12.86
N ASP A 96 -0.47 11.38 -14.07
CA ASP A 96 -1.62 11.91 -14.79
C ASP A 96 -2.87 11.04 -14.54
N LEU A 97 -3.85 11.59 -13.82
CA LEU A 97 -5.10 10.88 -13.51
C LEU A 97 -5.91 10.52 -14.76
N SER A 98 -5.73 11.23 -15.87
CA SER A 98 -6.36 10.88 -17.15
C SER A 98 -5.85 9.53 -17.67
N MET A 99 -4.58 9.18 -17.38
CA MET A 99 -4.01 7.88 -17.69
C MET A 99 -4.55 6.79 -16.77
N VAL A 100 -4.79 7.12 -15.49
CA VAL A 100 -5.42 6.22 -14.52
C VAL A 100 -6.86 5.88 -14.94
N GLU A 101 -7.63 6.86 -15.42
CA GLU A 101 -8.96 6.63 -16.01
C GLU A 101 -8.89 5.72 -17.24
N GLN A 102 -7.89 5.92 -18.11
CA GLN A 102 -7.67 5.07 -19.29
C GLN A 102 -7.30 3.61 -18.92
N MET A 103 -6.77 3.36 -17.72
CA MET A 103 -6.57 2.00 -17.19
C MET A 103 -7.88 1.33 -16.78
N GLY A 104 -9.01 2.04 -16.80
CA GLY A 104 -10.33 1.55 -16.42
C GLY A 104 -10.69 1.82 -14.96
N PHE A 105 -9.99 2.75 -14.29
CA PHE A 105 -10.26 3.09 -12.90
C PHE A 105 -11.25 4.27 -12.84
N GLU A 106 -12.14 4.23 -11.87
CA GLU A 106 -13.06 5.33 -11.55
C GLU A 106 -12.41 6.25 -10.52
N ILE A 107 -12.11 7.49 -10.89
CA ILE A 107 -11.63 8.50 -9.94
C ILE A 107 -12.82 9.06 -9.15
N ILE A 108 -12.77 8.94 -7.82
CA ILE A 108 -13.81 9.44 -6.92
C ILE A 108 -13.22 10.37 -5.84
N ASP A 109 -14.02 11.27 -5.28
CA ASP A 109 -13.58 12.09 -4.15
C ASP A 109 -13.60 11.33 -2.81
N GLU A 110 -13.08 11.96 -1.75
CA GLU A 110 -12.96 11.36 -0.43
C GLU A 110 -14.32 11.16 0.28
N ASP A 111 -15.32 11.99 -0.04
CA ASP A 111 -16.66 11.87 0.53
C ASP A 111 -17.36 10.63 -0.04
N GLU A 112 -17.29 10.43 -1.35
CA GLU A 112 -17.79 9.24 -2.03
C GLU A 112 -17.01 7.98 -1.61
N ALA A 113 -15.69 8.08 -1.44
CA ALA A 113 -14.88 6.97 -0.94
C ALA A 113 -15.32 6.54 0.47
N THR A 114 -15.59 7.52 1.35
CA THR A 114 -16.09 7.26 2.71
C THR A 114 -17.44 6.55 2.67
N HIS A 115 -18.36 7.00 1.80
CA HIS A 115 -19.67 6.36 1.66
C HIS A 115 -19.54 4.93 1.11
N ARG A 116 -18.73 4.71 0.07
CA ARG A 116 -18.55 3.38 -0.51
C ARG A 116 -17.90 2.41 0.47
N ALA A 117 -16.98 2.87 1.31
CA ALA A 117 -16.31 2.03 2.31
C ALA A 117 -17.30 1.34 3.30
N GLU A 118 -18.54 1.84 3.42
CA GLU A 118 -19.59 1.21 4.22
C GLU A 118 -20.15 -0.08 3.58
N ASN A 119 -19.91 -0.32 2.29
CA ASN A 119 -20.39 -1.49 1.57
C ASN A 119 -19.52 -2.74 1.88
N PRO A 120 -20.05 -3.78 2.54
CA PRO A 120 -19.26 -4.95 2.95
C PRO A 120 -18.84 -5.86 1.78
N THR A 121 -19.40 -5.69 0.57
CA THR A 121 -19.05 -6.53 -0.58
C THR A 121 -17.80 -6.04 -1.32
N LEU A 122 -17.36 -4.80 -1.06
CA LEU A 122 -16.16 -4.24 -1.67
C LEU A 122 -14.93 -4.52 -0.82
N VAL A 123 -13.77 -4.63 -1.46
CA VAL A 123 -12.50 -4.73 -0.75
C VAL A 123 -11.86 -3.36 -0.70
N HIS A 124 -11.86 -2.77 0.50
CA HIS A 124 -11.23 -1.48 0.75
C HIS A 124 -9.75 -1.68 1.08
N ILE A 125 -8.88 -1.03 0.32
CA ILE A 125 -7.43 -1.06 0.50
C ILE A 125 -6.90 0.36 0.57
N GLU A 126 -6.29 0.70 1.70
CA GLU A 126 -5.52 1.93 1.86
C GLU A 126 -4.10 1.72 1.31
N LEU A 127 -3.68 2.59 0.39
CA LEU A 127 -2.36 2.63 -0.23
C LEU A 127 -1.42 3.52 0.60
N GLN A 128 -0.29 2.97 1.01
CA GLN A 128 0.80 3.67 1.70
C GLN A 128 2.06 2.80 1.75
N ASP A 129 3.24 3.38 1.55
CA ASP A 129 4.51 2.66 1.68
C ASP A 129 4.93 2.45 3.15
N PHE A 130 4.48 3.30 4.08
CA PHE A 130 4.90 3.21 5.47
C PHE A 130 3.79 3.59 6.44
N ASN A 131 3.28 2.60 7.18
CA ASN A 131 2.28 2.81 8.22
C ASN A 131 2.95 2.94 9.60
N ALA A 132 3.38 4.16 9.93
CA ALA A 132 4.01 4.46 11.22
C ALA A 132 3.08 4.16 12.41
N HIS A 133 1.77 4.40 12.25
CA HIS A 133 0.79 4.21 13.32
C HIS A 133 0.66 2.73 13.73
N ALA A 134 0.68 1.82 12.76
CA ALA A 134 0.65 0.38 13.03
C ALA A 134 1.87 -0.09 13.82
N ILE A 135 3.02 0.56 13.65
CA ILE A 135 4.26 0.22 14.36
C ILE A 135 4.29 0.84 15.76
N ILE A 136 3.88 2.10 15.88
CA ILE A 136 3.90 2.84 17.16
C ILE A 136 2.91 2.24 18.17
N ASN A 137 1.80 1.66 17.69
CA ASN A 137 0.73 1.11 18.53
C ASN A 137 0.67 -0.43 18.54
N ALA A 138 1.75 -1.11 18.12
CA ALA A 138 1.86 -2.57 18.16
C ALA A 138 2.21 -3.14 19.55
#